data_AF-Q4CAY0-F1
#
_entry.id   AF-Q4CAY0-F1
#
_cell.length_a   1.000
_cell.length_b   1.000
_cell.length_c   1.000
_cell.angle_alpha   90.00
_cell.angle_beta   90.00
_cell.angle_gamma   90.00
#
_symmetry.space_group_name_H-M   'P 1'
#
loop_
_entity.id
_entity.type
_entity.pdbx_description
1 polymer ?
#
loop_
_entity_poly.entity_id
_entity_poly.type
_entity_poly.pdbx_seq_one_letter_code
_entity_poly.pdbx_strand_id
1 'polypeptide(L)'
;MLHRKIYQLCTEGREVCLFLRDQQRWIEGATIVSLEGDLVTIRYETEEDEEISSWEEMVRLESIGSVSQKLASVPRYNSEIFVSDDCPEAEQIHPKSPDSNQDPKG
;
A
#
# COMPACT_ATOMS: atom_id res chain seq x y z
N MET A 1 3.54 -19.78 8.38
CA MET A 1 2.52 -18.79 7.96
C MET A 1 3.14 -17.56 7.29
N LEU A 2 4.14 -16.89 7.91
CA LEU A 2 4.81 -15.69 7.35
C LEU A 2 5.38 -15.91 5.93
N HIS A 3 6.09 -17.02 5.72
CA HIS A 3 6.71 -17.38 4.43
C HIS A 3 5.73 -17.38 3.24
N ARG A 4 4.48 -17.83 3.45
CA ARG A 4 3.49 -17.90 2.38
C ARG A 4 3.05 -16.51 1.91
N LYS A 5 2.93 -15.54 2.84
CA LYS A 5 2.57 -14.16 2.51
C LYS A 5 3.71 -13.42 1.82
N ILE A 6 4.94 -13.65 2.27
CA ILE A 6 6.14 -13.09 1.61
C ILE A 6 6.25 -13.62 0.17
N TYR A 7 6.00 -14.91 -0.03
CA TYR A 7 5.96 -15.50 -1.37
C TYR A 7 4.87 -14.90 -2.27
N GLN A 8 3.69 -14.61 -1.72
CA GLN A 8 2.62 -13.91 -2.45
C GLN A 8 3.05 -12.50 -2.86
N LEU A 9 3.65 -11.74 -1.96
CA LEU A 9 4.16 -10.39 -2.24
C LEU A 9 5.24 -10.41 -3.35
N CYS A 10 6.11 -11.42 -3.33
CA CYS A 10 7.09 -11.67 -4.39
C CYS A 10 6.42 -11.96 -5.75
N THR A 11 5.38 -12.81 -5.75
CA THR A 11 4.67 -13.18 -6.99
C THR A 11 3.92 -11.99 -7.60
N GLU A 12 3.40 -11.10 -6.77
CA GLU A 12 2.63 -9.93 -7.19
C GLU A 12 3.51 -8.72 -7.53
N GLY A 13 4.82 -8.77 -7.24
CA GLY A 13 5.77 -7.68 -7.53
C GLY A 13 5.42 -6.37 -6.85
N ARG A 14 4.79 -6.42 -5.67
CA ARG A 14 4.34 -5.21 -4.96
C ARG A 14 5.46 -4.56 -4.18
N GLU A 15 5.44 -3.24 -4.15
CA GLU A 15 6.25 -2.46 -3.22
C GLU A 15 5.82 -2.71 -1.77
N VAL A 16 6.82 -2.90 -0.92
CA VAL A 16 6.68 -3.18 0.51
C VAL A 16 7.68 -2.37 1.32
N CYS A 17 7.32 -2.11 2.58
CA CYS A 17 8.24 -1.64 3.60
C CYS A 17 8.70 -2.83 4.45
N LEU A 18 10.00 -3.00 4.60
CA LEU A 18 10.62 -4.11 5.34
C LEU A 18 11.35 -3.57 6.56
N PHE A 19 11.14 -4.21 7.70
CA PHE A 19 11.95 -3.97 8.90
C PHE A 19 12.93 -5.12 9.10
N LEU A 20 14.23 -4.80 9.06
CA LEU A 20 15.32 -5.76 9.30
C LEU A 20 15.79 -5.65 10.75
N ARG A 21 15.67 -6.74 11.52
CA ARG A 21 15.97 -6.77 12.97
C ARG A 21 17.47 -6.76 13.27
N ASP A 22 18.25 -7.40 12.41
CA ASP A 22 19.71 -7.51 12.52
C ASP A 22 20.39 -6.15 12.31
N GLN A 23 19.87 -5.35 11.37
CA GLN A 23 20.34 -3.99 11.09
C GLN A 23 19.58 -2.90 11.86
N GLN A 24 18.45 -3.24 12.48
CA GLN A 24 17.52 -2.30 13.12
C GLN A 24 17.07 -1.15 12.21
N ARG A 25 16.77 -1.46 10.94
CA ARG A 25 16.51 -0.49 9.88
C ARG A 25 15.21 -0.77 9.14
N TRP A 26 14.58 0.29 8.64
CA TRP A 26 13.49 0.22 7.66
C TRP A 26 14.02 0.40 6.25
N ILE A 27 13.49 -0.40 5.34
CA ILE A 27 13.64 -0.25 3.89
C ILE A 27 12.27 0.06 3.33
N GLU A 28 12.13 1.21 2.69
CA GLU A 28 10.88 1.66 2.08
C GLU A 28 10.93 1.44 0.57
N GLY A 29 9.77 1.26 -0.06
CA GLY A 29 9.69 1.09 -1.52
C GLY A 29 10.42 -0.15 -2.06
N ALA A 30 10.64 -1.16 -1.22
CA ALA A 30 11.34 -2.37 -1.65
C ALA A 30 10.42 -3.29 -2.45
N THR A 31 10.96 -3.99 -3.44
CA THR A 31 10.30 -5.11 -4.13
C THR A 31 11.02 -6.40 -3.82
N ILE A 32 10.26 -7.46 -3.52
CA ILE A 32 10.82 -8.80 -3.29
C ILE A 32 10.99 -9.50 -4.64
N VAL A 33 12.25 -9.74 -5.03
CA VAL A 33 12.61 -10.25 -6.36
C VAL A 33 12.66 -11.78 -6.39
N SER A 34 13.21 -12.40 -5.35
CA SER A 34 13.27 -13.85 -5.25
C SER A 34 13.19 -14.33 -3.81
N LEU A 35 12.78 -15.58 -3.65
CA LEU A 35 12.79 -16.29 -2.37
C LEU A 35 13.37 -17.68 -2.60
N GLU A 36 14.55 -17.91 -2.02
CA GLU A 36 15.34 -19.12 -2.19
C GLU A 36 15.62 -19.73 -0.81
N GLY A 37 14.83 -20.74 -0.43
CA GLY A 37 14.92 -21.35 0.89
C GLY A 37 14.59 -20.35 2.01
N ASP A 38 15.60 -19.99 2.80
CA ASP A 38 15.53 -19.00 3.88
C ASP A 38 16.05 -17.61 3.48
N LEU A 39 16.51 -17.41 2.24
CA LEU A 39 16.98 -16.14 1.72
C LEU A 39 15.88 -15.42 0.92
N VAL A 40 15.82 -14.11 1.08
CA VAL A 40 14.95 -13.20 0.34
C VAL A 40 15.82 -12.17 -0.35
N THR A 41 15.69 -12.07 -1.67
CA THR A 41 16.35 -11.02 -2.45
C THR A 41 15.39 -9.85 -2.60
N ILE A 42 15.85 -8.67 -2.21
CA ILE A 42 15.07 -7.44 -2.28
C ILE A 42 15.79 -6.40 -3.13
N ARG A 43 15.02 -5.59 -3.85
CA ARG A 43 15.49 -4.40 -4.56
C ARG A 43 14.81 -3.18 -4.02
N TYR A 44 15.54 -2.09 -3.86
CA TYR A 44 14.99 -0.81 -3.46
C TYR A 44 15.87 0.32 -3.97
N GLU A 45 15.36 1.53 -3.93
CA GLU A 45 16.10 2.73 -4.29
C GLU A 45 16.23 3.65 -3.07
N THR A 46 17.33 4.39 -3.02
CA THR A 46 17.51 5.50 -2.09
C THR A 46 17.75 6.76 -2.90
N GLU A 47 16.99 7.80 -2.59
CA GLU A 47 17.14 9.13 -3.17
C GLU A 47 17.93 10.00 -2.18
N GLU A 48 19.08 10.47 -2.63
CA GLU A 48 19.90 11.48 -1.98
C GLU A 48 19.91 12.75 -2.85
N ASP A 49 20.29 13.91 -2.29
CA ASP A 49 20.10 15.22 -2.92
C ASP A 49 20.62 15.35 -4.38
N GLU A 50 21.63 14.56 -4.76
CA GLU A 50 22.24 14.58 -6.09
C GLU A 50 22.26 13.22 -6.81
N GLU A 51 21.77 12.14 -6.17
CA GLU A 51 21.92 10.78 -6.69
C GLU A 51 20.75 9.85 -6.29
N ILE A 52 20.33 9.03 -7.25
CA ILE A 52 19.46 7.88 -6.98
C ILE A 52 20.32 6.63 -7.03
N SER A 53 20.39 5.91 -5.91
CA SER A 53 21.11 4.64 -5.80
C SER A 53 20.12 3.47 -5.79
N SER A 54 20.29 2.53 -6.73
CA SER A 54 19.53 1.28 -6.75
C SER A 54 20.31 0.17 -6.06
N TRP A 55 19.68 -0.49 -5.09
CA TRP A 55 20.27 -1.55 -4.28
C TRP A 55 19.60 -2.89 -4.58
N GLU A 56 20.39 -3.95 -4.57
CA GLU A 56 19.92 -5.34 -4.49
C GLU A 56 20.68 -6.03 -3.35
N GLU A 57 19.94 -6.60 -2.41
CA GLU A 57 20.55 -7.34 -1.30
C GLU A 57 19.77 -8.60 -0.95
N MET A 58 20.50 -9.56 -0.37
CA MET A 58 19.95 -10.83 0.13
C MET A 58 19.91 -10.80 1.65
N VAL A 59 18.72 -11.01 2.20
CA VAL A 59 18.50 -11.05 3.65
C VAL A 59 17.89 -12.39 4.06
N ARG A 60 18.15 -12.82 5.29
CA ARG A 60 17.49 -14.01 5.82
C ARG A 60 16.05 -13.70 6.21
N LEU A 61 15.17 -14.67 6.02
CA LEU A 61 13.77 -14.61 6.48
C LEU A 61 13.67 -14.35 7.98
N GLU A 62 14.60 -14.88 8.78
CA GLU A 62 14.65 -14.65 10.23
C GLU A 62 15.04 -13.22 10.61
N SER A 63 15.72 -12.49 9.72
CA SER A 63 16.08 -11.09 9.91
C SER A 63 14.89 -10.16 9.68
N ILE A 64 13.86 -10.58 8.93
CA ILE A 64 12.68 -9.76 8.65
C ILE A 64 11.76 -9.76 9.87
N GLY A 65 11.71 -8.63 10.57
CA GLY A 65 10.85 -8.44 11.74
C GLY A 65 9.43 -8.03 11.38
N SER A 66 9.25 -7.29 10.29
CA SER A 66 7.93 -6.86 9.81
C SER A 66 7.95 -6.63 8.30
N VAL A 67 6.79 -6.85 7.68
CA VAL A 67 6.51 -6.51 6.28
C VAL A 67 5.20 -5.73 6.26
N SER A 68 5.24 -4.53 5.71
CA SER A 68 4.08 -3.65 5.57
C SER A 68 3.90 -3.28 4.11
N GLN A 69 2.66 -3.09 3.68
CA GLN A 69 2.35 -2.60 2.34
C GLN A 69 1.53 -1.32 2.48
N LYS A 70 1.94 -0.27 1.76
CA LYS A 70 1.15 0.95 1.66
C LYS A 70 0.00 0.71 0.69
N LEU A 71 -1.24 0.81 1.18
CA LEU A 71 -2.43 0.60 0.35
C LEU A 71 -2.87 1.88 -0.38
N ALA A 72 -2.70 3.04 0.27
CA ALA A 72 -3.01 4.34 -0.30
C ALA A 72 -2.23 5.44 0.45
N SER A 73 -2.09 6.60 -0.18
CA SER A 73 -1.77 7.87 0.51
C SER A 73 -2.58 9.00 -0.06
N VAL A 74 -3.00 9.90 0.82
CA VAL A 74 -3.67 11.15 0.46
C VAL A 74 -2.78 12.30 0.93
N PRO A 75 -2.46 13.29 0.06
CA PRO A 75 -1.70 14.45 0.48
C PRO A 75 -2.47 15.24 1.56
N ARG A 76 -1.75 15.83 2.51
CA ARG A 76 -2.39 16.61 3.60
C ARG A 76 -2.79 18.02 3.19
N TYR A 77 -2.25 18.53 2.08
CA TYR A 77 -2.49 19.88 1.58
C TYR A 77 -2.91 19.79 0.11
N ASN A 78 -3.87 20.63 -0.31
CA ASN A 78 -4.45 20.68 -1.67
C ASN A 78 -5.12 19.38 -2.13
N SER A 79 -5.95 18.77 -1.28
CA SER A 79 -6.87 17.71 -1.73
C SER A 79 -8.29 18.22 -1.57
N GLU A 80 -8.83 18.87 -2.61
CA GLU A 80 -10.28 18.85 -2.81
C GLU A 80 -10.62 17.37 -3.04
N ILE A 81 -11.10 16.71 -1.99
CA ILE A 81 -11.54 15.32 -2.09
C ILE A 81 -12.78 15.38 -2.97
N PHE A 82 -12.69 14.81 -4.18
CA PHE A 82 -13.83 14.72 -5.08
C PHE A 82 -15.03 14.13 -4.35
N VAL A 83 -16.11 14.90 -4.28
CA VAL A 83 -17.38 14.49 -3.70
C VAL A 83 -18.28 13.95 -4.82
N SER A 84 -19.38 13.30 -4.46
CA SER A 84 -20.34 12.76 -5.45
C SER A 84 -20.83 13.80 -6.45
N ASP A 85 -20.84 15.08 -6.08
CA ASP A 85 -21.29 16.19 -6.91
C ASP A 85 -20.29 16.53 -8.03
N ASP A 86 -19.05 16.04 -7.92
CA ASP A 86 -17.99 16.20 -8.93
C ASP A 86 -17.98 15.06 -9.97
N CYS A 87 -18.82 14.03 -9.78
CA CYS A 87 -18.99 12.95 -10.75
C CYS A 87 -19.90 13.37 -11.93
N PRO A 88 -19.77 12.75 -13.12
CA PRO A 88 -20.73 12.94 -14.21
C PRO A 88 -22.17 12.67 -13.72
N GLU A 89 -23.15 13.40 -14.22
CA GLU A 89 -24.57 13.31 -13.78
C GLU A 89 -25.08 11.86 -13.71
N ALA A 90 -24.65 11.01 -14.64
CA ALA A 90 -25.01 9.59 -14.69
C ALA A 90 -24.49 8.74 -13.49
N GLU A 91 -23.47 9.22 -12.78
CA GLU A 91 -22.81 8.55 -11.65
C GLU A 91 -23.12 9.23 -10.31
N GLN A 92 -23.89 10.31 -10.29
CA GLN A 92 -24.26 11.02 -9.07
C GLN A 92 -25.33 10.25 -8.27
N ILE A 93 -25.05 10.00 -7.00
CA ILE A 93 -25.99 9.34 -6.09
C ILE A 93 -26.92 10.41 -5.51
N HIS A 94 -28.05 10.66 -6.18
CA HIS A 94 -29.04 11.61 -5.66
C HIS A 94 -29.72 11.07 -4.38
N PRO A 95 -29.94 11.91 -3.36
CA PRO A 95 -30.72 11.51 -2.20
C PRO A 95 -32.10 11.06 -2.67
N LYS A 96 -32.49 9.83 -2.29
CA LYS A 96 -33.87 9.36 -2.50
C LYS A 96 -34.79 10.35 -1.80
N SER A 97 -35.80 10.80 -2.54
CA SER A 97 -36.86 11.69 -2.05
C SER A 97 -37.35 11.21 -0.67
N PRO A 98 -37.67 12.10 0.28
CA PRO A 98 -38.30 11.66 1.52
C PRO A 98 -39.57 10.90 1.13
N ASP A 99 -39.66 9.63 1.55
CA ASP A 99 -40.87 8.84 1.43
C ASP A 99 -42.04 9.73 1.87
N SER A 100 -43.00 9.90 0.96
CA SER A 100 -44.24 10.59 1.23
C SER A 100 -45.02 9.74 2.24
N ASN A 101 -44.69 9.87 3.52
CA ASN A 101 -45.57 9.47 4.61
C ASN A 101 -46.77 10.41 4.56
N GLN A 102 -47.71 10.09 3.68
CA GLN A 102 -49.08 10.58 3.77
C GLN A 102 -49.73 9.87 4.96
N ASP A 103 -49.65 10.49 6.13
CA ASP A 103 -50.54 10.13 7.24
C ASP A 103 -52.00 10.43 6.81
N PRO A 104 -52.90 9.42 6.78
CA PRO A 104 -54.31 9.70 6.54
C PRO A 104 -54.90 10.34 7.80
N LYS A 105 -55.32 11.61 7.71
CA LYS A 105 -56.23 12.20 8.68
C LYS A 105 -57.61 11.54 8.55
N GLY A 106 -58.03 10.84 9.59
CA GLY A 106 -59.39 10.34 9.82
C GLY A 106 -59.70 10.34 11.30
#